data_AF-A0A7S4IAB0-F1
#
_entry.id   AF-A0A7S4IAB0-F1
#
_cell.length_a   1.000
_cell.length_b   1.000
_cell.length_c   1.000
_cell.angle_alpha   90.00
_cell.angle_beta   90.00
_cell.angle_gamma   90.00
#
_symmetry.space_group_name_H-M   'P 1'
#
loop_
_entity.id
_entity.type
_entity.pdbx_description
1 polymer ?
#
loop_
_entity_poly.entity_id
_entity_poly.type
_entity_poly.pdbx_seq_one_letter_code
_entity_poly.pdbx_strand_id
1 'polypeptide(L)'
;QFYEKYVNNIPFSKSAFHEMSKEKNSITTLIKDINSKRKDAWDDPHHVYRDFRTLLKLPLKHLQQYKSPLKKLMISTPENHPDYKYRVAIAATFREIGLYLGHIFSESVALQDMSIFDGRLISKNAFKVLVPKRKIVRQGEMFVNNSSARRVYLCNDVCVITRVMNQVTYSYEEHFELKGAKIRRLSTSSDGSM
;
A
#
# COMPACT_ATOMS: atom_id res chain seq x y z
N GLN A 1 7.17 7.18 19.84
CA GLN A 1 8.58 7.51 19.53
C GLN A 1 9.36 6.41 18.79
N PHE A 2 9.59 5.20 19.32
CA PHE A 2 10.44 4.21 18.62
C PHE A 2 9.85 3.70 17.30
N TYR A 3 8.60 3.21 17.33
CA TYR A 3 7.88 2.76 16.12
C TYR A 3 7.60 3.88 15.13
N GLU A 4 7.57 5.12 15.61
CA GLU A 4 7.23 6.28 14.80
C GLU A 4 8.33 6.60 13.79
N LYS A 5 9.59 6.64 14.25
CA LYS A 5 10.74 6.76 13.36
C LYS A 5 10.83 5.59 12.38
N TYR A 6 10.57 4.36 12.83
CA TYR A 6 10.62 3.18 11.95
C TYR A 6 9.60 3.30 10.82
N VAL A 7 8.36 3.63 11.17
CA VAL A 7 7.25 3.62 10.25
C VAL A 7 7.31 4.78 9.25
N ASN A 8 7.72 5.97 9.68
CA ASN A 8 7.93 7.12 8.79
C ASN A 8 9.03 6.86 7.76
N ASN A 9 9.96 5.93 8.05
CA ASN A 9 11.05 5.54 7.15
C ASN A 9 10.71 4.35 6.22
N ILE A 10 9.55 3.70 6.36
CA ILE A 10 9.15 2.59 5.49
C ILE A 10 9.03 3.02 4.03
N PRO A 11 8.41 4.17 3.67
CA PRO A 11 8.35 4.63 2.28
C PRO A 11 9.74 4.83 1.68
N PHE A 12 10.64 5.52 2.39
CA PHE A 12 12.02 5.73 1.97
C PHE A 12 12.78 4.42 1.78
N SER A 13 12.59 3.48 2.71
CA SER A 13 13.20 2.15 2.64
C SER A 13 12.69 1.34 1.44
N LYS A 14 11.40 1.48 1.07
CA LYS A 14 10.83 0.87 -0.13
C LYS A 14 11.39 1.50 -1.41
N SER A 15 11.52 2.82 -1.45
CA SER A 15 12.08 3.55 -2.59
C SER A 15 13.56 3.20 -2.78
N ALA A 16 14.37 3.26 -1.72
CA ALA A 16 15.78 2.88 -1.74
C ALA A 16 15.96 1.42 -2.19
N PHE A 17 15.14 0.50 -1.67
CA PHE A 17 15.16 -0.90 -2.11
C PHE A 17 14.74 -1.06 -3.58
N HIS A 18 13.80 -0.26 -4.06
CA HIS A 18 13.41 -0.26 -5.47
C HIS A 18 14.55 0.24 -6.36
N GLU A 19 15.22 1.32 -5.99
CA GLU A 19 16.39 1.85 -6.70
C GLU A 19 17.55 0.87 -6.71
N MET A 20 17.92 0.33 -5.55
CA MET A 20 18.93 -0.71 -5.40
C MET A 20 18.61 -1.98 -6.21
N SER A 21 17.33 -2.30 -6.44
CA SER A 21 16.92 -3.43 -7.28
C SER A 21 17.01 -3.14 -8.80
N LYS A 22 17.11 -1.87 -9.20
CA LYS A 22 17.32 -1.47 -10.61
C LYS A 22 18.79 -1.60 -11.02
N GLU A 23 19.73 -1.38 -10.10
CA GLU A 23 21.18 -1.55 -10.29
C GLU A 23 21.61 -3.03 -10.33
N LYS A 24 20.81 -3.86 -11.01
CA LYS A 24 20.89 -5.32 -11.12
C LYS A 24 22.35 -5.83 -11.14
N ASN A 25 22.82 -6.34 -10.00
CA ASN A 25 23.47 -7.65 -9.88
C ASN A 25 24.02 -7.92 -8.47
N SER A 26 24.35 -6.92 -7.65
CA SER A 26 24.94 -7.17 -6.33
C SER A 26 23.89 -7.38 -5.25
N ILE A 27 22.90 -6.49 -5.11
CA ILE A 27 21.96 -6.49 -3.99
C ILE A 27 20.87 -7.56 -4.12
N THR A 28 20.29 -7.73 -5.31
CA THR A 28 19.32 -8.82 -5.53
C THR A 28 19.95 -10.19 -5.37
N THR A 29 21.22 -10.33 -5.75
CA THR A 29 22.00 -11.57 -5.58
C THR A 29 22.35 -11.74 -4.11
N LEU A 30 22.85 -10.71 -3.41
CA LEU A 30 23.09 -10.73 -1.97
C LEU A 30 21.83 -11.09 -1.18
N ILE A 31 20.67 -10.54 -1.54
CA ILE A 31 19.41 -10.89 -0.90
C ILE A 31 19.06 -12.34 -1.16
N LYS A 32 19.19 -12.82 -2.41
CA LYS A 32 19.00 -14.25 -2.72
C LYS A 32 19.98 -15.14 -1.96
N ASP A 33 21.21 -14.69 -1.77
CA ASP A 33 22.29 -15.41 -1.09
C ASP A 33 22.07 -15.47 0.43
N ILE A 34 21.66 -14.36 1.03
CA ILE A 34 21.24 -14.30 2.44
C ILE A 34 20.03 -15.20 2.66
N ASN A 35 19.10 -15.15 1.71
CA ASN A 35 17.87 -15.94 1.71
C ASN A 35 18.14 -17.44 1.58
N SER A 36 19.06 -17.86 0.70
CA SER A 36 19.46 -19.26 0.54
C SER A 36 20.27 -19.75 1.75
N LYS A 37 21.31 -19.02 2.18
CA LYS A 37 22.12 -19.37 3.35
C LYS A 37 21.29 -19.48 4.63
N ARG A 38 20.25 -18.67 4.78
CA ARG A 38 19.31 -18.78 5.91
C ARG A 38 18.39 -19.99 5.82
N LYS A 39 17.97 -20.38 4.61
CA LYS A 39 17.20 -21.59 4.40
C LYS A 39 18.00 -22.84 4.80
N ASP A 40 19.30 -22.83 4.50
CA ASP A 40 20.19 -23.97 4.77
C ASP A 40 20.69 -24.01 6.24
N ALA A 41 20.79 -22.86 6.91
CA ALA A 41 21.30 -22.79 8.28
C ALA A 41 20.24 -23.01 9.38
N TRP A 42 18.95 -23.07 9.03
CA TRP A 42 17.84 -23.09 10.00
C TRP A 42 16.81 -24.17 9.60
N ASP A 43 17.17 -25.44 9.80
CA ASP A 43 16.28 -26.61 9.73
C ASP A 43 15.32 -26.70 10.95
N ASP A 44 14.84 -25.55 11.45
CA ASP A 44 13.85 -25.50 12.52
C ASP A 44 12.43 -25.53 11.90
N PRO A 45 11.63 -26.58 12.13
CA PRO A 45 10.26 -26.70 11.60
C PRO A 45 9.30 -25.60 12.10
N HIS A 46 9.69 -24.82 13.11
CA HIS A 46 8.92 -23.67 13.60
C HIS A 46 9.32 -22.34 12.95
N HIS A 47 10.38 -22.31 12.13
CA HIS A 47 10.85 -21.11 11.45
C HIS A 47 10.17 -20.94 10.09
N VAL A 48 9.12 -20.11 10.04
CA VAL A 48 8.54 -19.68 8.76
C VAL A 48 9.50 -18.71 8.10
N TYR A 49 10.16 -19.18 7.05
CA TYR A 49 10.99 -18.36 6.19
C TYR A 49 10.19 -17.15 5.66
N ARG A 50 10.64 -15.93 6.00
CA ARG A 50 10.00 -14.68 5.58
C ARG A 50 10.97 -13.86 4.75
N ASP A 51 10.53 -13.47 3.56
CA ASP A 51 11.29 -12.55 2.73
C ASP A 51 11.57 -11.22 3.46
N PHE A 52 12.63 -10.52 3.06
CA PHE A 52 13.04 -9.25 3.68
C PHE A 52 11.92 -8.18 3.69
N ARG A 53 11.09 -8.12 2.64
CA ARG A 53 9.96 -7.17 2.59
C ARG A 53 8.88 -7.54 3.60
N THR A 54 8.70 -8.82 3.88
CA THR A 54 7.80 -9.33 4.91
C THR A 54 8.35 -9.03 6.30
N LEU A 55 9.67 -9.12 6.51
CA LEU A 55 10.32 -8.71 7.77
C LEU A 55 10.13 -7.21 8.05
N LEU A 56 10.26 -6.35 7.05
CA LEU A 56 10.02 -4.90 7.19
C LEU A 56 8.57 -4.53 7.59
N LYS A 57 7.62 -5.45 7.39
CA LYS A 57 6.22 -5.27 7.77
C LYS A 57 5.89 -5.82 9.16
N LEU A 58 6.78 -6.62 9.77
CA LEU A 58 6.54 -7.25 11.07
C LEU A 58 6.17 -6.25 12.17
N PRO A 59 6.87 -5.11 12.31
CA PRO A 59 6.57 -4.17 13.40
C PRO A 59 5.14 -3.62 13.31
N LEU A 60 4.68 -3.31 12.09
CA LEU A 60 3.29 -2.88 11.84
C LEU A 60 2.29 -4.01 12.08
N LYS A 61 2.60 -5.24 11.65
CA LYS A 61 1.74 -6.40 11.84
C LYS A 61 1.57 -6.74 13.32
N HIS A 62 2.64 -6.64 14.11
CA HIS A 62 2.58 -6.84 15.56
C HIS A 62 1.69 -5.80 16.24
N LEU A 63 1.81 -4.51 15.87
CA LEU A 63 0.92 -3.46 16.40
C LEU A 63 -0.57 -3.77 16.12
N GLN A 64 -0.89 -4.28 14.93
CA GLN A 64 -2.27 -4.67 14.59
C GLN A 64 -2.75 -5.89 15.37
N GLN A 65 -1.86 -6.82 15.73
CA GLN A 65 -2.20 -8.03 16.46
C GLN A 65 -2.66 -7.76 17.90
N TYR A 66 -2.20 -6.68 18.53
CA TYR A 66 -2.65 -6.31 19.89
C TYR A 66 -4.13 -5.89 19.95
N LYS A 67 -4.75 -5.56 18.81
CA LYS A 67 -6.15 -5.10 18.73
C LYS A 67 -7.15 -6.10 19.31
N SER A 68 -7.06 -7.35 18.86
CA SER A 68 -8.04 -8.38 19.21
C SER A 68 -7.91 -8.84 20.66
N PRO A 69 -6.71 -9.19 21.17
CA PRO A 69 -6.52 -9.58 22.56
C PRO A 69 -6.91 -8.47 23.54
N LEU A 70 -6.54 -7.21 23.28
CA LEU A 70 -6.89 -6.09 24.17
C LEU A 70 -8.39 -5.79 24.15
N LYS A 71 -9.05 -5.88 22.98
CA LYS A 71 -10.52 -5.75 22.91
C LYS A 71 -11.21 -6.85 23.71
N LYS A 72 -10.71 -8.09 23.63
CA LYS A 72 -11.22 -9.21 24.42
C LYS A 72 -11.03 -8.95 25.91
N LEU A 73 -9.81 -8.59 26.33
CA LEU A 73 -9.48 -8.22 27.70
C LEU A 73 -10.45 -7.17 28.22
N MET A 74 -10.64 -6.07 27.48
CA MET A 74 -11.61 -5.05 27.84
C MET A 74 -13.00 -5.64 28.04
N ILE A 75 -13.56 -6.41 27.10
CA ILE A 75 -14.92 -6.96 27.22
C ILE A 75 -15.04 -7.94 28.40
N SER A 76 -14.01 -8.75 28.66
CA SER A 76 -14.06 -9.82 29.66
C SER A 76 -13.67 -9.40 31.07
N THR A 77 -13.08 -8.22 31.28
CA THR A 77 -12.72 -7.75 32.64
C THR A 77 -13.97 -7.23 33.37
N PRO A 78 -14.38 -7.87 34.49
CA PRO A 78 -15.56 -7.45 35.26
C PRO A 78 -15.27 -6.20 36.12
N GLU A 79 -16.33 -5.50 36.51
CA GLU A 79 -16.27 -4.19 37.22
C GLU A 79 -15.48 -4.22 38.53
N ASN A 80 -15.51 -5.34 39.23
CA ASN A 80 -14.83 -5.54 40.51
C ASN A 80 -13.34 -5.92 40.37
N HIS A 81 -12.84 -6.14 39.16
CA HIS A 81 -11.45 -6.52 38.94
C HIS A 81 -10.52 -5.30 39.09
N PRO A 82 -9.34 -5.40 39.71
CA PRO A 82 -8.40 -4.28 39.87
C PRO A 82 -7.97 -3.64 38.55
N ASP A 83 -8.00 -4.40 37.46
CA ASP A 83 -7.68 -3.90 36.11
C ASP A 83 -8.84 -3.19 35.40
N TYR A 84 -10.06 -3.25 35.94
CA TYR A 84 -11.22 -2.59 35.35
C TYR A 84 -10.99 -1.08 35.18
N LYS A 85 -10.29 -0.47 36.15
CA LYS A 85 -9.92 0.96 36.13
C LYS A 85 -9.06 1.36 34.93
N TYR A 86 -8.36 0.42 34.31
CA TYR A 86 -7.50 0.69 33.15
C TYR A 86 -8.26 0.62 31.81
N ARG A 87 -9.54 0.18 31.76
CA ARG A 87 -10.30 0.05 30.50
C ARG A 87 -10.37 1.35 29.70
N VAL A 88 -10.56 2.49 30.39
CA VAL A 88 -10.63 3.81 29.74
C VAL A 88 -9.28 4.20 29.15
N ALA A 89 -8.19 4.00 29.91
CA ALA A 89 -6.83 4.27 29.44
C ALA A 89 -6.45 3.36 28.26
N ILE A 90 -6.75 2.07 28.33
CA ILE A 90 -6.51 1.11 27.24
C ILE A 90 -7.31 1.50 25.99
N ALA A 91 -8.58 1.88 26.14
CA ALA A 91 -9.41 2.33 25.02
C ALA A 91 -8.86 3.60 24.36
N ALA A 92 -8.41 4.57 25.17
CA ALA A 92 -7.80 5.81 24.70
C ALA A 92 -6.51 5.54 23.93
N THR A 93 -5.59 4.76 24.50
CA THR A 93 -4.35 4.33 23.84
C THR A 93 -4.64 3.59 22.53
N PHE A 94 -5.69 2.75 22.50
CA PHE A 94 -6.04 2.02 21.29
C PHE A 94 -6.58 2.93 20.19
N ARG A 95 -7.37 3.94 20.56
CA ARG A 95 -7.82 4.98 19.64
C ARG A 95 -6.64 5.76 19.08
N GLU A 96 -5.68 6.15 19.93
CA GLU A 96 -4.46 6.84 19.50
C GLU A 96 -3.61 5.99 18.56
N ILE A 97 -3.36 4.71 18.88
CA ILE A 97 -2.66 3.78 17.98
C ILE A 97 -3.41 3.63 16.66
N GLY A 98 -4.74 3.54 16.69
CA GLY A 98 -5.58 3.46 15.50
C GLY A 98 -5.49 4.70 14.61
N LEU A 99 -5.54 5.89 15.20
CA LEU A 99 -5.35 7.16 14.50
C LEU A 99 -3.93 7.29 13.93
N TYR A 100 -2.93 6.90 14.73
CA TYR A 100 -1.53 6.92 14.33
C TYR A 100 -1.26 5.97 13.15
N LEU A 101 -1.72 4.72 13.24
CA LEU A 101 -1.66 3.77 12.13
C LEU A 101 -2.45 4.28 10.92
N GLY A 102 -3.64 4.87 11.12
CA GLY A 102 -4.44 5.48 10.05
C GLY A 102 -3.70 6.61 9.33
N HIS A 103 -3.05 7.50 10.07
CA HIS A 103 -2.21 8.58 9.55
C HIS A 103 -1.07 8.01 8.71
N ILE A 104 -0.33 7.05 9.26
CA ILE A 104 0.75 6.33 8.55
C ILE A 104 0.28 5.67 7.26
N PHE A 105 -0.85 4.96 7.31
CA PHE A 105 -1.37 4.28 6.10
C PHE A 105 -1.80 5.32 5.08
N SER A 106 -2.40 6.43 5.51
CA SER A 106 -2.76 7.54 4.63
C SER A 106 -1.54 8.24 4.03
N GLU A 107 -0.45 8.40 4.78
CA GLU A 107 0.81 8.99 4.30
C GLU A 107 1.57 8.04 3.37
N SER A 108 1.63 6.75 3.69
CA SER A 108 2.30 5.76 2.83
C SER A 108 1.52 5.45 1.54
N VAL A 109 0.19 5.64 1.53
CA VAL A 109 -0.64 5.65 0.31
C VAL A 109 -0.48 6.99 -0.41
N ALA A 110 -0.41 8.12 0.30
CA ALA A 110 -0.14 9.43 -0.28
C ALA A 110 1.27 9.55 -0.89
N LEU A 111 2.21 8.72 -0.44
CA LEU A 111 3.56 8.53 -0.98
C LEU A 111 3.62 7.47 -2.10
N GLN A 112 2.49 7.00 -2.64
CA GLN A 112 2.47 6.46 -4.01
C GLN A 112 2.68 7.63 -4.97
N ASP A 113 3.94 8.03 -5.00
CA ASP A 113 4.48 9.17 -5.69
C ASP A 113 4.28 8.98 -7.20
N MET A 114 3.89 10.06 -7.88
CA MET A 114 3.71 10.07 -9.34
C MET A 114 5.04 9.84 -10.08
N SER A 115 6.16 9.76 -9.36
CA SER A 115 7.47 9.32 -9.88
C SER A 115 7.46 7.95 -10.57
N ILE A 116 6.41 7.13 -10.40
CA ILE A 116 6.21 5.94 -11.25
C ILE A 116 6.15 6.30 -12.74
N PHE A 117 5.64 7.49 -13.06
CA PHE A 117 5.50 7.98 -14.43
C PHE A 117 6.76 8.66 -14.95
N ASP A 118 7.68 9.07 -14.06
CA ASP A 118 8.89 9.78 -14.45
C ASP A 118 9.80 8.87 -15.29
N GLY A 119 10.07 9.29 -16.53
CA GLY A 119 10.79 8.52 -17.54
C GLY A 119 10.10 7.25 -18.08
N ARG A 120 8.89 6.89 -17.59
CA ARG A 120 8.16 5.66 -18.01
C ARG A 120 6.88 5.91 -18.76
N LEU A 121 6.35 7.13 -18.69
CA LEU A 121 5.15 7.52 -19.40
C LEU A 121 5.50 8.19 -20.71
N ILE A 122 5.18 7.54 -21.82
CA ILE A 122 5.28 8.11 -23.15
C ILE A 122 4.02 8.94 -23.35
N SER A 123 4.13 10.27 -23.26
CA SER A 123 3.02 11.19 -23.51
C SER A 123 3.09 11.76 -24.92
N LYS A 124 2.01 11.62 -25.69
CA LYS A 124 1.83 12.33 -26.96
C LYS A 124 1.34 13.77 -26.77
N ASN A 125 0.78 14.07 -25.58
CA ASN A 125 0.15 15.36 -25.28
C ASN A 125 0.95 16.10 -24.20
N ALA A 126 0.89 17.43 -24.17
CA ALA A 126 1.61 18.28 -23.20
C ALA A 126 1.13 18.13 -21.73
N PHE A 127 0.37 17.08 -21.40
CA PHE A 127 -0.16 16.86 -20.05
C PHE A 127 0.97 16.54 -19.07
N LYS A 128 1.18 17.45 -18.11
CA LYS A 128 2.10 17.23 -17.00
C LYS A 128 1.40 16.36 -15.96
N VAL A 129 1.72 15.08 -16.00
CA VAL A 129 1.28 14.09 -15.02
C VAL A 129 1.89 14.39 -13.64
N LEU A 130 3.12 14.89 -13.62
CA LEU A 130 3.87 15.29 -12.44
C LEU A 130 3.47 16.72 -12.02
N VAL A 131 2.44 16.84 -11.18
CA VAL A 131 2.10 18.09 -10.49
C VAL A 131 2.38 17.90 -8.99
N PRO A 132 3.06 18.84 -8.29
CA PRO A 132 3.52 18.66 -6.90
C PRO A 132 2.46 18.33 -5.84
N LYS A 133 1.17 18.37 -6.18
CA LYS A 133 0.05 18.10 -5.27
C LYS A 133 -0.80 16.89 -5.67
N ARG A 134 -0.45 16.22 -6.77
CA ARG A 134 -1.20 15.08 -7.30
C ARG A 134 -0.78 13.80 -6.58
N LYS A 135 -1.74 13.12 -5.95
CA LYS A 135 -1.54 11.90 -5.17
C LYS A 135 -2.39 10.77 -5.74
N ILE A 136 -1.79 9.60 -5.96
CA ILE A 136 -2.53 8.41 -6.37
C ILE A 136 -3.37 7.91 -5.18
N VAL A 137 -4.68 7.96 -5.32
CA VAL A 137 -5.65 7.41 -4.36
C VAL A 137 -5.84 5.92 -4.60
N ARG A 138 -5.92 5.50 -5.87
CA ARG A 138 -6.13 4.10 -6.25
C ARG A 138 -5.58 3.84 -7.65
N GLN A 139 -5.16 2.61 -7.89
CA GLN A 139 -4.78 2.14 -9.23
C GLN A 139 -5.27 0.71 -9.48
N GLY A 140 -5.46 0.36 -10.75
CA GLY A 140 -5.87 -0.98 -11.15
C GLY A 140 -6.02 -1.11 -12.65
N GLU A 141 -6.32 -2.33 -13.10
CA GLU A 141 -6.69 -2.60 -14.48
C GLU A 141 -8.21 -2.57 -14.63
N MET A 142 -8.69 -1.88 -15.65
CA MET A 142 -10.11 -1.74 -15.96
C MET A 142 -10.33 -1.84 -17.47
N PHE A 143 -11.45 -2.43 -17.88
CA PHE A 143 -11.89 -2.37 -19.27
C PHE A 143 -12.55 -1.01 -19.51
N VAL A 144 -11.97 -0.22 -20.41
CA VAL A 144 -12.54 1.07 -20.81
C VAL A 144 -13.28 0.86 -22.12
N ASN A 145 -14.55 1.26 -22.16
CA ASN A 145 -15.45 1.14 -23.32
C ASN A 145 -15.53 -0.29 -23.90
N ASN A 146 -15.51 -1.33 -23.04
CA ASN A 146 -15.59 -2.76 -23.41
C ASN A 146 -14.56 -3.26 -24.45
N SER A 147 -13.54 -2.45 -24.76
CA SER A 147 -12.65 -2.73 -25.88
C SER A 147 -11.38 -3.41 -25.43
N SER A 148 -10.74 -2.91 -24.37
CA SER A 148 -9.46 -3.43 -23.93
C SER A 148 -9.08 -2.99 -22.52
N ALA A 149 -8.31 -3.84 -21.84
CA ALA A 149 -7.82 -3.55 -20.50
C ALA A 149 -6.86 -2.35 -20.54
N ARG A 150 -7.09 -1.42 -19.62
CA ARG A 150 -6.27 -0.23 -19.41
C ARG A 150 -5.86 -0.14 -17.95
N ARG A 151 -4.69 0.45 -17.74
CA ARG A 151 -4.25 0.79 -16.41
C ARG A 151 -4.83 2.15 -16.05
N VAL A 152 -5.55 2.21 -14.95
CA VAL A 152 -6.23 3.41 -14.46
C VAL A 152 -5.59 3.84 -13.16
N TYR A 153 -5.29 5.14 -13.07
CA TYR A 153 -4.73 5.79 -11.89
C TYR A 153 -5.67 6.90 -11.46
N LEU A 154 -6.38 6.64 -10.36
CA LEU A 154 -7.23 7.61 -9.72
C LEU A 154 -6.36 8.47 -8.81
N CYS A 155 -6.19 9.74 -9.18
CA CYS A 155 -5.56 10.73 -8.33
C CYS A 155 -6.61 11.52 -7.54
N ASN A 156 -6.19 12.42 -6.66
CA ASN A 156 -7.08 13.29 -5.89
C ASN A 156 -7.83 14.33 -6.74
N ASP A 157 -7.26 14.76 -7.85
CA ASP A 157 -7.79 15.82 -8.73
C ASP A 157 -8.17 15.30 -10.14
N VAL A 158 -7.56 14.21 -10.58
CA VAL A 158 -7.67 13.69 -11.95
C VAL A 158 -7.73 12.17 -11.97
N CYS A 159 -8.34 11.60 -12.99
CA CYS A 159 -8.17 10.19 -13.35
C CYS A 159 -7.30 10.09 -14.60
N VAL A 160 -6.25 9.26 -14.58
CA VAL A 160 -5.35 9.05 -15.72
C VAL A 160 -5.51 7.63 -16.24
N ILE A 161 -5.70 7.49 -17.55
CA ILE A 161 -5.82 6.23 -18.27
C ILE A 161 -4.55 6.02 -19.10
N THR A 162 -3.92 4.86 -18.92
CA THR A 162 -2.74 4.48 -19.69
C THR A 162 -2.88 3.08 -20.28
N ARG A 163 -2.14 2.86 -21.36
CA ARG A 163 -1.93 1.54 -21.97
C ARG A 163 -0.57 1.00 -21.56
N VAL A 164 -0.52 -0.24 -21.10
CA VAL A 164 0.75 -0.93 -20.85
C VAL A 164 1.38 -1.26 -22.20
N MET A 165 2.56 -0.71 -22.48
CA MET A 165 3.29 -0.98 -23.73
C MET A 165 4.26 -2.16 -23.54
N ASN A 166 4.91 -2.23 -22.38
CA ASN A 166 5.73 -3.35 -21.95
C ASN A 166 5.74 -3.44 -20.41
N GLN A 167 6.59 -4.29 -19.82
CA GLN A 167 6.63 -4.51 -18.36
C GLN A 167 6.94 -3.24 -17.53
N VAL A 168 7.49 -2.19 -18.14
CA VAL A 168 7.99 -1.00 -17.44
C VAL A 168 7.53 0.33 -18.05
N THR A 169 7.02 0.35 -19.28
CA THR A 169 6.57 1.58 -19.97
C THR A 169 5.07 1.59 -20.21
N TYR A 170 4.53 2.80 -20.09
CA TYR A 170 3.11 3.08 -20.25
C TYR A 170 2.95 4.14 -21.33
N SER A 171 2.01 3.94 -22.25
CA SER A 171 1.55 4.99 -23.14
C SER A 171 0.42 5.73 -22.46
N TYR A 172 0.55 7.04 -22.30
CA TYR A 172 -0.57 7.89 -21.94
C TYR A 172 -1.65 7.82 -23.03
N GLU A 173 -2.92 7.73 -22.64
CA GLU A 173 -4.04 7.82 -23.57
C GLU A 173 -4.89 9.05 -23.27
N GLU A 174 -5.45 9.11 -22.06
CA GLU A 174 -6.45 10.11 -21.70
C GLU A 174 -6.39 10.45 -20.20
N HIS A 175 -6.89 11.62 -19.84
CA HIS A 175 -7.20 11.97 -18.47
C HIS A 175 -8.52 12.77 -18.42
N PHE A 176 -9.16 12.75 -17.25
CA PHE A 176 -10.28 13.64 -16.97
C PHE A 176 -10.20 14.16 -15.55
N GLU A 177 -10.53 15.44 -15.38
CA GLU A 177 -10.60 16.07 -14.07
C GLU A 177 -11.76 15.47 -13.26
N LEU A 178 -11.53 15.26 -11.96
CA LEU A 178 -12.55 14.76 -11.05
C LEU A 178 -13.49 15.87 -10.57
N LYS A 179 -13.13 17.13 -10.79
CA LYS A 179 -13.95 18.29 -10.42
C LYS A 179 -15.28 18.24 -11.20
N GLY A 180 -16.36 17.89 -10.49
CA GLY A 180 -17.70 17.78 -11.08
C GLY A 180 -18.04 16.39 -11.66
N ALA A 181 -17.13 15.41 -11.55
CA ALA A 181 -17.41 14.03 -11.96
C ALA A 181 -18.48 13.41 -11.06
N LYS A 182 -19.41 12.65 -11.66
CA LYS A 182 -20.46 11.90 -10.94
C LYS A 182 -20.24 10.41 -11.11
N ILE A 183 -20.27 9.67 -10.01
CA ILE A 183 -20.19 8.20 -10.04
C ILE A 183 -21.59 7.65 -10.30
N ARG A 184 -21.75 6.85 -11.35
CA ARG A 184 -22.97 6.11 -11.65
C ARG A 184 -22.69 4.62 -11.54
N ARG A 185 -23.52 3.92 -10.76
CA ARG A 185 -23.50 2.46 -10.72
C ARG A 185 -24.34 1.94 -11.88
N LEU A 186 -23.72 1.23 -12.80
CA LEU A 186 -24.45 0.51 -13.84
C LEU A 186 -24.99 -0.78 -13.21
N SER A 187 -26.31 -0.98 -13.24
CA SER A 187 -26.89 -2.30 -13.00
C SER A 187 -26.46 -3.20 -14.15
N THR A 188 -25.88 -4.36 -13.84
CA THR A 188 -25.73 -5.42 -14.83
C THR A 188 -27.13 -5.80 -15.30
N SER A 189 -27.50 -5.40 -16.51
CA SER A 189 -28.74 -5.84 -17.14
C SER A 189 -28.66 -7.36 -17.30
N SER A 190 -29.33 -8.09 -16.42
CA SER A 190 -29.60 -9.52 -16.53
C SER A 190 -30.73 -9.78 -17.54
N ASP A 191 -30.67 -9.13 -18.70
CA ASP A 191 -31.57 -9.39 -19.82
C ASP A 191 -30.76 -10.07 -20.92
N GLY A 192 -30.52 -11.35 -20.66
CA GLY A 192 -30.10 -12.35 -21.64
C GLY A 192 -31.13 -13.46 -21.61
N SER A 193 -32.34 -13.14 -22.07
CA SER A 193 -33.30 -14.12 -22.56
C SER A 193 -32.61 -15.05 -23.55
N MET A 194 -32.36 -16.28 -23.11
CA MET A 194 -32.36 -17.46 -23.99
C MET A 194 -33.79 -17.95 -24.14
#